data_AF-A0A0M1I2N3-F1
#
_entry.id   AF-A0A0M1I2N3-F1
#
_cell.length_a   1.000
_cell.length_b   1.000
_cell.length_c   1.000
_cell.angle_alpha   90.00
_cell.angle_beta   90.00
_cell.angle_gamma   90.00
#
_symmetry.space_group_name_H-M   'P 1'
#
loop_
_entity.id
_entity.type
_entity.pdbx_description
1 polymer ?
#
loop_
_entity_poly.entity_id
_entity_poly.type
_entity_poly.pdbx_seq_one_letter_code
_entity_poly.pdbx_strand_id
1 'polypeptide(L)' 'MKKVILTIVLALGVISAAEAKWQGREPCSGKKGGIKHCTADGKFMCNNGTISASKKVCKK' A
#
# COMPACT_ATOMS: atom_id res chain seq x y z
N MET A 1 -17.13 30.33 -26.14
CA MET A 1 -16.40 29.06 -26.42
C MET A 1 -15.10 28.92 -25.62
N LYS A 2 -14.19 29.91 -25.64
CA LYS A 2 -12.92 29.88 -24.86
C LYS A 2 -13.09 29.73 -23.34
N LYS A 3 -14.11 30.38 -22.76
CA LYS A 3 -14.44 30.28 -21.32
C LYS A 3 -14.93 28.88 -20.89
N VAL A 4 -15.63 28.18 -21.80
CA VAL A 4 -16.17 26.83 -21.56
C VAL A 4 -15.04 25.79 -21.60
N ILE A 5 -14.08 25.98 -22.51
CA ILE A 5 -12.87 25.15 -22.60
C ILE A 5 -12.02 25.31 -21.34
N LEU A 6 -11.88 26.54 -20.82
CA LEU A 6 -11.14 26.82 -19.58
C LEU A 6 -11.78 26.16 -18.35
N THR A 7 -13.12 26.15 -18.25
CA THR A 7 -13.83 25.52 -17.13
C THR A 7 -13.79 23.99 -17.18
N ILE A 8 -13.75 23.38 -18.37
CA ILE A 8 -13.64 21.92 -18.52
C ILE A 8 -12.24 21.43 -18.11
N VAL A 9 -11.18 22.16 -18.48
CA VAL A 9 -9.79 21.84 -18.08
C VAL A 9 -9.60 21.92 -16.55
N LEU A 10 -10.26 22.87 -15.89
CA LEU A 10 -10.13 23.05 -14.44
C LEU A 10 -10.89 21.98 -13.63
N ALA A 11 -11.99 21.44 -14.17
CA ALA A 11 -12.77 20.39 -13.52
C ALA A 11 -12.12 18.99 -13.60
N LEU A 12 -11.28 18.74 -14.61
CA LEU A 12 -10.61 17.45 -14.83
C LEU A 12 -9.35 17.25 -13.96
N GLY A 13 -8.85 18.29 -13.29
CA GLY A 13 -7.60 18.24 -12.51
C GLY A 13 -7.70 17.71 -11.08
N VAL A 14 -8.90 17.39 -10.57
CA VAL A 14 -9.14 17.19 -9.12
C VAL A 14 -9.18 15.70 -8.69
N ILE A 15 -9.00 14.75 -9.60
CA ILE A 15 -9.21 13.31 -9.28
C ILE A 15 -7.92 12.57 -8.91
N SER A 16 -6.75 13.23 -8.96
CA SER A 16 -5.46 12.56 -8.80
C SER A 16 -4.84 12.89 -7.45
N ALA A 17 -4.96 11.98 -6.48
CA ALA A 17 -4.03 11.69 -5.37
C ALA A 17 -4.80 11.27 -4.12
N ALA A 18 -5.41 10.09 -4.16
CA ALA A 18 -5.85 9.40 -2.95
C ALA A 18 -5.34 7.96 -2.91
N GLU A 19 -4.18 7.68 -3.50
CA GLU A 19 -3.34 6.57 -3.06
C GLU A 19 -2.73 6.93 -1.70
N ALA A 20 -3.56 6.84 -0.66
CA ALA A 20 -3.11 6.61 0.71
C ALA A 20 -2.37 5.26 0.71
N LYS A 21 -1.12 5.27 0.26
CA LYS A 21 -0.22 4.12 0.34
C LYS A 21 0.03 3.93 1.83
N TRP A 22 -0.68 2.99 2.44
CA TRP A 22 -0.57 2.64 3.85
C TRP A 22 0.81 2.01 4.11
N GLN A 23 1.88 2.78 4.02
CA GLN A 23 3.29 2.36 4.11
C GLN A 23 3.65 1.72 5.47
N GLY A 24 2.71 1.65 6.42
CA GLY A 24 2.84 0.96 7.71
C GLY A 24 1.84 -0.17 7.96
N ARG A 25 0.92 -0.50 7.04
CA ARG A 25 -0.08 -1.57 7.23
C ARG A 25 0.23 -2.84 6.43
N GLU A 26 1.26 -2.81 5.60
CA GLU A 26 1.69 -3.98 4.86
C GLU A 26 2.55 -4.86 5.79
N PRO A 27 2.36 -6.19 5.78
CA PRO A 27 3.16 -7.07 6.60
C PRO A 27 4.63 -6.89 6.23
N CYS A 28 5.48 -6.75 7.25
CA CYS A 28 6.92 -6.54 7.10
C CYS A 28 7.37 -5.19 6.47
N SER A 29 6.61 -4.10 6.60
CA SER A 29 7.05 -2.76 6.16
C SER A 29 8.22 -2.15 6.95
N GLY A 30 8.86 -1.13 6.36
CA GLY A 30 9.89 -0.32 6.99
C GLY A 30 11.16 -1.11 7.30
N LYS A 31 11.63 -1.03 8.55
CA LYS A 31 12.84 -1.72 9.04
C LYS A 31 12.78 -3.26 8.92
N LYS A 32 11.61 -3.84 8.69
CA LYS A 32 11.44 -5.29 8.52
C LYS A 32 11.85 -5.79 7.13
N GLY A 33 11.97 -4.89 6.15
CA GLY A 33 12.55 -5.18 4.83
C GLY A 33 11.66 -5.94 3.86
N GLY A 34 10.35 -6.02 4.09
CA GLY A 34 9.40 -6.77 3.26
C GLY A 34 9.28 -8.25 3.65
N ILE A 35 8.39 -8.94 2.96
CA ILE A 35 8.04 -10.35 3.20
C ILE A 35 9.10 -11.25 2.56
N LYS A 36 9.67 -12.18 3.32
CA LYS A 36 10.54 -13.27 2.81
C LYS A 36 9.72 -14.43 2.29
N HIS A 37 8.90 -14.99 3.16
CA HIS A 37 8.07 -16.17 2.93
C HIS A 37 7.02 -16.24 4.02
N CYS A 38 6.11 -17.21 3.91
CA CYS A 38 5.06 -17.42 4.88
C CYS A 38 5.32 -18.69 5.68
N THR A 39 5.10 -18.61 6.99
CA THR A 39 5.24 -19.76 7.88
C THR A 39 4.06 -20.71 7.72
N ALA A 40 4.22 -21.97 8.13
CA ALA A 40 3.14 -22.96 8.12
C ALA A 40 1.92 -22.53 8.95
N ASP A 41 2.14 -21.71 9.98
CA ASP A 41 1.10 -21.10 10.83
C ASP A 41 0.34 -19.95 10.14
N GLY A 42 0.67 -19.63 8.88
CA GLY A 42 0.04 -18.55 8.13
C GLY A 42 0.51 -17.16 8.59
N LYS A 43 1.69 -17.03 9.20
CA LYS A 43 2.28 -15.72 9.54
C LYS A 43 3.29 -15.30 8.48
N PHE A 44 3.46 -13.99 8.30
CA PHE A 44 4.46 -13.45 7.38
C PHE A 44 5.84 -13.44 8.04
N MET A 45 6.81 -14.13 7.46
CA MET A 45 8.22 -14.03 7.83
C MET A 45 8.84 -12.82 7.14
N CYS A 46 9.48 -11.94 7.90
CA CYS A 46 10.09 -10.72 7.36
C CYS A 46 11.56 -10.91 6.98
N ASN A 47 12.07 -10.01 6.13
CA ASN A 47 13.47 -10.02 5.69
C ASN A 47 14.49 -9.96 6.82
N ASN A 48 14.14 -9.31 7.93
CA ASN A 48 14.93 -9.26 9.16
C ASN A 48 14.80 -10.52 10.06
N GLY A 49 14.17 -11.60 9.59
CA GLY A 49 14.00 -12.84 10.37
C GLY A 49 12.95 -12.79 11.49
N THR A 50 12.21 -11.69 11.60
CA THR A 50 11.11 -11.56 12.57
C THR A 50 9.77 -11.93 11.95
N ILE A 51 8.83 -12.41 12.76
CA ILE A 51 7.45 -12.62 12.34
C ILE A 51 6.72 -11.27 12.31
N SER A 52 5.95 -11.01 11.25
CA SER A 52 5.10 -9.83 11.15
C SER A 52 4.03 -9.85 12.23
N ALA A 53 3.88 -8.74 12.95
CA ALA A 53 2.81 -8.53 13.93
C ALA A 53 1.47 -8.15 13.27
N SER A 54 1.38 -8.26 11.95
CA SER A 54 0.12 -8.00 11.24
C SER A 54 -0.90 -9.07 11.61
N LYS A 55 -2.15 -8.65 11.86
CA LYS A 55 -3.29 -9.57 12.08
C LYS A 55 -3.73 -10.28 10.80
N LYS A 56 -3.13 -9.93 9.65
CA LYS A 56 -3.37 -10.60 8.38
C LYS A 56 -2.72 -11.98 8.40
N VAL A 57 -3.43 -12.97 7.87
CA VAL A 57 -2.90 -14.31 7.63
C VAL A 57 -2.29 -14.33 6.24
N CYS A 58 -1.09 -14.88 6.11
CA CYS A 58 -0.52 -15.17 4.82
C CYS A 58 -1.23 -16.36 4.20
N LYS A 59 -1.96 -16.10 3.11
CA LYS A 59 -2.50 -17.15 2.24
C LYS A 59 -1.39 -17.63 1.30
N LYS A 60 -1.28 -18.95 1.19
CA LYS A 60 -0.45 -19.63 0.17
C LYS A 60 -0.91 -19.27 -1.24
#